data_AF-A0A7K6RJ48-F1
#
_entry.id   AF-A0A7K6RJ48-F1
#
_cell.length_a   1.000
_cell.length_b   1.000
_cell.length_c   1.000
_cell.angle_alpha   90.00
_cell.angle_beta   90.00
_cell.angle_gamma   90.00
#
_symmetry.space_group_name_H-M   'P 1'
#
loop_
_entity.id
_entity.type
_entity.pdbx_description
1 polymer ?
#
loop_
_entity_poly.entity_id
_entity_poly.type
_entity_poly.pdbx_seq_one_letter_code
_entity_poly.pdbx_strand_id
1 'polypeptide(L)'
;MATASRRAPRQLQADGERRPLTSHCGSVAMAAGALSGLVAALETYRGRDRLVRALCYGCQLAGGALAGPQAPPSGLPGSLLAVSAQLNACRTALRLFDDFAMLSYSCDYGLGPKDEDGLVRGLSVLCNLANQLYYPCEHIAWAADADIIRVGSQKWWTLSVALWAFSLLLGILRSLRILCQLRRKLRQHKGTSWPLSQKEAKAQVKAEALSILANMADLSNAVHWLPPGFLWAGRFPPWIVGLLGTVSSLIGIYQASRRGDAETV
;
A
#
# COMPACT_ATOMS: atom_id res chain seq x y z
N MET A 1 52.03 62.68 48.96
CA MET A 1 52.45 63.12 47.61
C MET A 1 51.44 62.62 46.59
N ALA A 2 50.90 63.52 45.78
CA ALA A 2 49.80 63.32 44.84
C ALA A 2 50.27 62.74 43.48
N THR A 3 49.30 62.55 42.58
CA THR A 3 49.35 62.25 41.12
C THR A 3 49.30 60.76 40.74
N ALA A 4 48.56 60.29 39.73
CA ALA A 4 47.63 60.91 38.78
C ALA A 4 46.67 59.86 38.17
N SER A 5 45.56 60.38 37.66
CA SER A 5 44.48 59.77 36.88
C SER A 5 44.91 59.17 35.53
N ARG A 6 44.27 58.08 35.09
CA ARG A 6 43.94 57.81 33.67
C ARG A 6 42.72 56.90 33.54
N ARG A 7 41.83 57.24 32.60
CA ARG A 7 40.50 56.66 32.36
C ARG A 7 40.45 56.01 30.96
N ALA A 8 39.61 54.98 30.83
CA ALA A 8 38.96 54.39 29.63
C ALA A 8 39.81 53.44 28.73
N PRO A 9 39.20 52.45 27.99
CA PRO A 9 37.81 52.42 27.51
C PRO A 9 36.98 51.12 27.68
N ARG A 10 35.70 51.23 27.31
CA ARG A 10 34.64 50.21 27.20
C ARG A 10 34.64 49.52 25.81
N GLN A 11 33.93 48.39 25.74
CA GLN A 11 33.50 47.56 24.58
C GLN A 11 34.52 46.48 24.16
N LEU A 12 34.15 45.23 23.86
CA LEU A 12 33.02 44.78 23.04
C LEU A 12 32.45 43.44 23.56
N GLN A 13 31.12 43.35 23.56
CA GLN A 13 30.32 42.15 23.76
C GLN A 13 30.37 41.31 22.46
N ALA A 14 30.87 40.08 22.53
CA ALA A 14 30.79 39.11 21.46
C ALA A 14 29.77 38.03 21.84
N ASP A 15 28.49 38.32 21.62
CA ASP A 15 27.43 37.31 21.55
C ASP A 15 27.64 36.49 20.27
N GLY A 16 28.49 35.48 20.37
CA GLY A 16 28.60 34.42 19.38
C GLY A 16 27.42 33.46 19.56
N GLU A 17 26.30 33.80 18.93
CA GLU A 17 25.15 32.91 18.76
C GLU A 17 25.59 31.65 18.00
N ARG A 18 26.03 30.61 18.72
CA ARG A 18 26.22 29.27 18.17
C ARG A 18 24.87 28.72 17.80
N ARG A 19 24.46 28.90 16.54
CA ARG A 19 23.42 28.06 15.93
C ARG A 19 23.83 26.60 16.11
N PRO A 20 22.95 25.74 16.64
CA PRO A 20 23.31 24.36 16.90
C PRO A 20 23.47 23.59 15.58
N LEU A 21 24.72 23.18 15.30
CA LEU A 21 25.11 22.26 14.21
C LEU A 21 24.44 20.87 14.31
N THR A 22 23.66 20.61 15.36
CA THR A 22 22.99 19.33 15.63
C THR A 22 21.77 19.08 14.73
N SER A 23 21.10 20.14 14.26
CA SER A 23 19.91 20.01 13.40
C SER A 23 20.24 19.43 12.02
N HIS A 24 21.35 19.87 11.43
CA HIS A 24 21.75 19.43 10.09
C HIS A 24 22.24 17.97 10.09
N CYS A 25 23.02 17.58 11.10
CA CYS A 25 23.51 16.20 11.26
C CYS A 25 22.36 15.21 11.49
N GLY A 26 21.36 15.58 12.29
CA GLY A 26 20.15 14.77 12.49
C GLY A 26 19.33 14.60 11.21
N SER A 27 19.19 15.65 10.39
CA SER A 27 18.47 15.59 9.12
C SER A 27 19.18 14.71 8.09
N VAL A 28 20.51 14.80 7.98
CA VAL A 28 21.30 13.96 7.07
C VAL A 28 21.28 12.49 7.51
N ALA A 29 21.41 12.21 8.81
CA ALA A 29 21.32 10.84 9.33
C ALA A 29 19.94 10.22 9.11
N MET A 30 18.86 10.98 9.30
CA MET A 30 17.49 10.55 9.01
C MET A 30 17.28 10.29 7.51
N ALA A 31 17.81 11.15 6.64
CA ALA A 31 17.76 10.96 5.19
C ALA A 31 18.55 9.72 4.73
N ALA A 32 19.75 9.51 5.30
CA ALA A 32 20.57 8.33 5.03
C ALA A 32 19.90 7.03 5.53
N GLY A 33 19.26 7.06 6.70
CA GLY A 33 18.47 5.95 7.22
C GLY A 33 17.24 5.63 6.35
N ALA A 34 16.52 6.67 5.91
CA ALA A 34 15.39 6.52 5.00
C ALA A 34 15.81 5.95 3.63
N LEU A 35 16.96 6.41 3.10
CA LEU A 35 17.52 5.88 1.86
C LEU A 35 17.92 4.41 2.00
N SER A 36 18.58 4.04 3.11
CA SER A 36 18.99 2.65 3.37
C SER A 36 17.79 1.73 3.51
N GLY A 37 16.74 2.17 4.22
CA GLY A 37 15.49 1.42 4.33
C GLY A 37 14.76 1.27 2.99
N LEU A 38 14.79 2.30 2.15
CA LEU A 38 14.25 2.22 0.79
C LEU A 38 15.03 1.21 -0.06
N VAL A 39 16.37 1.24 -0.03
CA VAL A 39 17.22 0.28 -0.74
C VAL A 39 16.92 -1.15 -0.29
N ALA A 40 16.90 -1.40 1.02
CA ALA A 40 16.59 -2.72 1.58
C ALA A 40 15.19 -3.21 1.15
N ALA A 41 14.18 -2.33 1.15
CA ALA A 41 12.86 -2.67 0.64
C ALA A 41 12.91 -3.04 -0.85
N LEU A 42 13.65 -2.29 -1.67
CA LEU A 42 13.81 -2.53 -3.10
C LEU A 42 14.64 -3.77 -3.43
N GLU A 43 15.43 -4.31 -2.51
CA GLU A 43 16.09 -5.60 -2.71
C GLU A 43 15.12 -6.77 -2.57
N THR A 44 13.96 -6.56 -1.94
CA THR A 44 12.93 -7.59 -1.81
C THR A 44 11.96 -7.59 -3.00
N TYR A 45 11.51 -8.78 -3.41
CA TYR A 45 10.46 -8.94 -4.43
C TYR A 45 9.19 -8.14 -4.08
N ARG A 46 8.71 -8.26 -2.83
CA ARG A 46 7.50 -7.58 -2.37
C ARG A 46 7.65 -6.06 -2.31
N GLY A 47 8.83 -5.55 -1.96
CA GLY A 47 9.09 -4.10 -1.96
C GLY A 47 9.15 -3.52 -3.37
N ARG A 48 9.77 -4.22 -4.33
CA ARG A 48 9.72 -3.85 -5.76
C ARG A 48 8.29 -3.82 -6.26
N ASP A 49 7.50 -4.86 -6.02
CA ASP A 49 6.10 -4.91 -6.47
C ASP A 49 5.30 -3.70 -5.96
N ARG A 50 5.42 -3.38 -4.66
CA ARG A 50 4.74 -2.22 -4.07
C ARG A 50 5.16 -0.90 -4.70
N LEU A 51 6.46 -0.70 -4.96
CA LEU A 51 6.93 0.52 -5.61
C LEU A 51 6.41 0.60 -7.06
N VAL A 52 6.53 -0.48 -7.84
CA VAL A 52 6.04 -0.53 -9.21
C VAL A 52 4.53 -0.26 -9.25
N ARG A 53 3.76 -0.76 -8.27
CA ARG A 53 2.33 -0.44 -8.11
C ARG A 53 2.09 1.06 -7.92
N ALA A 54 2.80 1.66 -6.98
CA ALA A 54 2.65 3.06 -6.63
C ALA A 54 3.00 3.97 -7.82
N LEU A 55 4.08 3.66 -8.53
CA LEU A 55 4.46 4.36 -9.75
C LEU A 55 3.44 4.17 -10.87
N CYS A 56 2.96 2.94 -11.08
CA CYS A 56 1.94 2.62 -12.08
C CYS A 56 0.69 3.48 -11.90
N TYR A 57 0.09 3.48 -10.71
CA TYR A 57 -1.11 4.26 -10.45
C TYR A 57 -0.85 5.76 -10.29
N GLY A 58 0.34 6.15 -9.79
CA GLY A 58 0.74 7.56 -9.73
C GLY A 58 0.87 8.18 -11.11
N CYS A 59 1.50 7.48 -12.05
CA CYS A 59 1.54 7.87 -13.46
C CYS A 59 0.15 7.88 -14.09
N GLN A 60 -0.73 6.91 -13.76
CA GLN A 60 -2.11 6.89 -14.25
C GLN A 60 -2.92 8.10 -13.74
N LEU A 61 -2.76 8.45 -12.47
CA LEU A 61 -3.38 9.60 -11.84
C LEU A 61 -2.91 10.90 -12.50
N ALA A 62 -1.59 11.10 -12.58
CA ALA A 62 -1.00 12.31 -13.15
C ALA A 62 -1.36 12.45 -14.64
N GLY A 63 -1.17 11.39 -15.43
CA GLY A 63 -1.52 11.40 -16.85
C GLY A 63 -3.01 11.62 -17.09
N GLY A 64 -3.88 10.94 -16.33
CA GLY A 64 -5.32 11.09 -16.43
C GLY A 64 -5.84 12.47 -16.00
N ALA A 65 -5.24 13.07 -14.96
CA ALA A 65 -5.63 14.40 -14.48
C ALA A 65 -5.16 15.51 -15.44
N LEU A 66 -3.98 15.34 -16.05
CA LEU A 66 -3.40 16.32 -16.98
C LEU A 66 -4.00 16.25 -18.40
N ALA A 67 -4.52 15.10 -18.83
CA ALA A 67 -5.07 14.92 -20.19
C ALA A 67 -6.36 15.72 -20.45
N GLY A 68 -7.07 16.15 -19.40
CA GLY A 68 -8.35 16.85 -19.52
C GLY A 68 -9.47 16.02 -20.18
N PRO A 69 -10.69 16.58 -20.33
CA PRO A 69 -11.85 15.81 -20.80
C PRO A 69 -11.91 15.50 -22.30
N GLN A 70 -11.17 16.23 -23.16
CA GLN A 70 -11.45 16.25 -24.61
C GLN A 70 -10.22 16.22 -25.55
N ALA A 71 -9.00 16.02 -25.06
CA ALA A 71 -7.83 15.91 -25.94
C ALA A 71 -7.26 14.48 -25.96
N PRO A 72 -6.88 13.93 -27.12
CA PRO A 72 -6.04 12.74 -27.14
C PRO A 72 -4.76 13.07 -26.36
N PRO A 73 -4.29 12.18 -25.48
CA PRO A 73 -3.17 12.49 -24.59
C PRO A 73 -1.87 12.51 -25.40
N SER A 74 -1.57 13.65 -26.03
CA SER A 74 -0.28 13.92 -26.68
C SER A 74 0.67 14.60 -25.70
N GLY A 75 1.96 14.31 -25.79
CA GLY A 75 2.97 14.86 -24.88
C GLY A 75 2.97 14.18 -23.51
N LEU A 76 3.30 14.94 -22.46
CA LEU A 76 3.52 14.40 -21.10
C LEU A 76 2.35 13.54 -20.57
N PRO A 77 1.05 13.91 -20.70
CA PRO A 77 -0.05 13.09 -20.19
C PRO A 77 -0.10 11.70 -20.84
N GLY A 78 0.14 11.63 -22.15
CA GLY A 78 0.20 10.38 -22.91
C GLY A 78 1.38 9.51 -22.49
N SER A 79 2.56 10.13 -22.36
CA SER A 79 3.76 9.43 -21.88
C SER A 79 3.56 8.84 -20.49
N LEU A 80 2.91 9.56 -19.57
CA LEU A 80 2.62 9.06 -18.22
C LEU A 80 1.62 7.88 -18.25
N LEU A 81 0.58 7.94 -19.08
CA LEU A 81 -0.35 6.82 -19.26
C LEU A 81 0.33 5.60 -19.90
N ALA A 82 1.23 5.81 -20.85
CA ALA A 82 2.01 4.74 -21.47
C ALA A 82 2.96 4.06 -20.47
N VAL A 83 3.66 4.85 -19.64
CA VAL A 83 4.48 4.33 -18.54
C VAL A 83 3.63 3.53 -17.56
N SER A 84 2.45 4.04 -17.19
CA SER A 84 1.50 3.30 -16.34
C SER A 84 1.14 1.94 -16.93
N ALA A 85 0.81 1.89 -18.23
CA ALA A 85 0.48 0.63 -18.91
C ALA A 85 1.65 -0.36 -18.91
N GLN A 86 2.88 0.09 -19.18
CA GLN A 86 4.08 -0.75 -19.14
C GLN A 86 4.36 -1.29 -17.73
N LEU A 87 4.21 -0.46 -16.69
CA LEU A 87 4.39 -0.89 -15.31
C LEU A 87 3.31 -1.90 -14.89
N ASN A 88 2.06 -1.73 -15.33
CA ASN A 88 1.00 -2.71 -15.09
C ASN A 88 1.25 -4.05 -15.79
N ALA A 89 1.74 -4.01 -17.04
CA ALA A 89 2.15 -5.22 -17.77
C ALA A 89 3.31 -5.94 -17.07
N CYS A 90 4.32 -5.18 -16.61
CA CYS A 90 5.42 -5.70 -15.80
C CYS A 90 4.91 -6.41 -14.53
N ARG A 91 4.01 -5.78 -13.77
CA ARG A 91 3.38 -6.40 -12.59
C ARG A 91 2.64 -7.69 -12.93
N THR A 92 1.99 -7.75 -14.08
CA THR A 92 1.30 -8.97 -14.53
C THR A 92 2.30 -10.09 -14.82
N ALA A 93 3.38 -9.79 -15.54
CA ALA A 93 4.44 -10.75 -15.79
C ALA A 93 5.14 -11.23 -14.50
N LEU A 94 5.37 -10.35 -13.52
CA LEU A 94 5.97 -10.74 -12.24
C LEU A 94 5.06 -11.66 -11.42
N ARG A 95 3.74 -11.51 -11.52
CA ARG A 95 2.78 -12.38 -10.83
C ARG A 95 2.69 -13.80 -11.38
N LEU A 96 3.35 -14.09 -12.51
CA LEU A 96 3.59 -15.46 -12.98
C LEU A 96 4.46 -16.27 -11.99
N PHE A 97 5.16 -15.59 -11.07
CA PHE A 97 6.01 -16.22 -10.06
C PHE A 97 5.35 -16.28 -8.67
N ASP A 98 4.10 -15.84 -8.53
CA ASP A 98 3.41 -15.75 -7.24
C ASP A 98 2.74 -17.07 -6.81
N ASP A 99 2.50 -18.05 -7.70
CA ASP A 99 1.70 -19.26 -7.38
C ASP A 99 2.28 -20.05 -6.23
N PHE A 100 3.58 -20.33 -6.27
CA PHE A 100 4.23 -21.12 -5.22
C PHE A 100 4.24 -20.38 -3.89
N ALA A 101 4.42 -19.07 -3.91
CA ALA A 101 4.33 -18.25 -2.71
C ALA A 101 2.90 -18.24 -2.14
N MET A 102 1.87 -18.17 -3.00
CA MET A 102 0.47 -18.23 -2.59
C MET A 102 0.08 -19.62 -2.08
N LEU A 103 0.61 -20.68 -2.68
CA LEU A 103 0.43 -22.06 -2.24
C LEU A 103 1.08 -22.29 -0.89
N SER A 104 2.35 -21.91 -0.72
CA SER A 104 3.02 -21.98 0.59
C SER A 104 2.22 -21.24 1.65
N TYR A 105 1.82 -20.00 1.38
CA TYR A 105 1.01 -19.21 2.30
C TYR A 105 -0.31 -19.89 2.67
N SER A 106 -1.00 -20.49 1.68
CA SER A 106 -2.26 -21.21 1.90
C SER A 106 -2.06 -22.47 2.73
N CYS A 107 -0.97 -23.22 2.49
CA CYS A 107 -0.62 -24.41 3.24
C CYS A 107 -0.23 -24.08 4.69
N ASP A 108 0.58 -23.03 4.89
CA ASP A 108 1.00 -22.54 6.20
C ASP A 108 -0.20 -22.07 7.03
N TYR A 109 -1.16 -21.40 6.38
CA TYR A 109 -2.40 -21.00 7.04
C TYR A 109 -3.32 -22.21 7.31
N GLY A 110 -3.40 -23.17 6.38
CA GLY A 110 -4.27 -24.33 6.47
C GLY A 110 -5.74 -23.94 6.68
N LEU A 111 -6.33 -24.42 7.77
CA LEU A 111 -7.68 -24.03 8.20
C LEU A 111 -7.68 -22.88 9.20
N GLY A 112 -6.53 -22.25 9.45
CA GLY A 112 -6.29 -21.17 10.40
C GLY A 112 -6.17 -21.61 11.86
N PRO A 113 -5.68 -20.72 12.74
CA PRO A 113 -5.48 -21.01 14.17
C PRO A 113 -6.81 -21.36 14.88
N LYS A 114 -6.75 -22.26 15.86
CA LYS A 114 -7.94 -22.71 16.60
C LYS A 114 -8.49 -21.66 17.57
N ASP A 115 -7.63 -20.76 18.02
CA ASP A 115 -7.91 -19.64 18.92
C ASP A 115 -8.43 -18.39 18.18
N GLU A 116 -8.36 -18.37 16.84
CA GLU A 116 -8.94 -17.31 16.02
C GLU A 116 -10.48 -17.42 15.94
N ASP A 117 -11.15 -16.26 15.83
CA ASP A 117 -12.60 -16.21 15.61
C ASP A 117 -13.01 -17.04 14.39
N GLY A 118 -13.96 -17.95 14.56
CA GLY A 118 -14.35 -18.89 13.50
C GLY A 118 -14.81 -18.21 12.20
N LEU A 119 -15.43 -17.02 12.29
CA LEU A 119 -15.83 -16.25 11.11
C LEU A 119 -14.61 -15.61 10.42
N VAL A 120 -13.68 -15.02 11.17
CA VAL A 120 -12.41 -14.50 10.62
C VAL A 120 -11.64 -15.62 9.92
N ARG A 121 -11.60 -16.80 10.54
CA ARG A 121 -10.94 -17.98 10.00
C ARG A 121 -11.57 -18.46 8.70
N GLY A 122 -12.90 -18.61 8.68
CA GLY A 122 -13.64 -18.98 7.48
C GLY A 122 -13.46 -17.99 6.33
N LEU A 123 -13.52 -16.69 6.61
CA LEU A 123 -13.28 -15.64 5.62
C LEU A 123 -11.85 -15.70 5.06
N SER A 124 -10.87 -16.01 5.89
CA SER A 124 -9.46 -16.12 5.47
C SER A 124 -9.23 -17.33 4.57
N VAL A 125 -9.82 -18.49 4.89
CA VAL A 125 -9.77 -19.68 4.03
C VAL A 125 -10.41 -19.40 2.67
N LEU A 126 -11.59 -18.77 2.65
CA LEU A 126 -12.25 -18.38 1.40
C LEU A 126 -11.43 -17.37 0.59
N CYS A 127 -10.75 -16.44 1.26
CA CYS A 127 -9.88 -15.46 0.62
C CYS A 127 -8.67 -16.16 -0.03
N ASN A 128 -8.04 -17.11 0.68
CA ASN A 128 -6.95 -17.91 0.15
C ASN A 128 -7.38 -18.74 -1.07
N LEU A 129 -8.56 -19.36 -1.01
CA LEU A 129 -9.12 -20.08 -2.15
C LEU A 129 -9.35 -19.16 -3.36
N ALA A 130 -9.95 -17.99 -3.14
CA ALA A 130 -10.17 -17.01 -4.21
C ALA A 130 -8.85 -16.57 -4.86
N ASN A 131 -7.82 -16.29 -4.05
CA ASN A 131 -6.50 -15.92 -4.54
C ASN A 131 -5.79 -17.08 -5.27
N GLN A 132 -5.98 -18.32 -4.83
CA GLN A 132 -5.42 -19.50 -5.51
C GLN A 132 -6.05 -19.79 -6.86
N LEU A 133 -7.32 -19.44 -7.04
CA LEU A 133 -7.99 -19.54 -8.34
C LEU A 133 -7.68 -18.34 -9.23
N TYR A 134 -7.44 -17.18 -8.62
CA TYR A 134 -7.14 -15.93 -9.32
C TYR A 134 -5.90 -16.02 -10.20
N TYR A 135 -4.77 -16.48 -9.65
CA TYR A 135 -3.49 -16.49 -10.37
C TYR A 135 -3.53 -17.36 -11.64
N PRO A 136 -3.99 -18.63 -11.61
CA PRO A 136 -4.10 -19.43 -12.83
C PRO A 136 -5.03 -18.82 -13.88
N CYS A 137 -6.15 -18.22 -13.47
CA CYS A 137 -7.06 -17.57 -14.40
C CYS A 137 -6.36 -16.40 -15.13
N GLU A 138 -5.60 -15.61 -14.39
CA GLU A 138 -4.82 -14.53 -14.97
C GLU A 138 -3.70 -15.05 -15.90
N HIS A 139 -3.02 -16.13 -15.53
CA HIS A 139 -1.94 -16.69 -16.36
C HIS A 139 -2.46 -17.21 -17.68
N ILE A 140 -3.63 -17.85 -17.67
CA ILE A 140 -4.31 -18.26 -18.90
C ILE A 140 -4.69 -17.03 -19.73
N ALA A 141 -5.19 -15.96 -19.10
CA ALA A 141 -5.52 -14.72 -19.80
C ALA A 141 -4.29 -14.07 -20.45
N TRP A 142 -3.19 -13.98 -19.71
CA TRP A 142 -1.91 -13.44 -20.16
C TRP A 142 -1.29 -14.30 -21.28
N ALA A 143 -1.28 -15.62 -21.13
CA ALA A 143 -0.75 -16.54 -22.13
C ALA A 143 -1.57 -16.52 -23.43
N ALA A 144 -2.89 -16.32 -23.33
CA ALA A 144 -3.76 -16.13 -24.48
C ALA A 144 -3.48 -14.82 -25.21
N ASP A 145 -3.28 -13.71 -24.48
CA ASP A 145 -2.89 -12.42 -25.08
C ASP A 145 -1.49 -12.47 -25.72
N ALA A 146 -0.59 -13.32 -25.22
CA ALA A 146 0.72 -13.59 -25.80
C ALA A 146 0.72 -14.59 -26.97
N ASP A 147 -0.46 -15.06 -27.40
CA ASP A 147 -0.66 -16.08 -28.46
C ASP A 147 0.06 -17.42 -28.19
N ILE A 148 0.36 -17.71 -26.92
CA ILE A 148 0.94 -18.99 -26.49
C ILE A 148 -0.13 -20.08 -26.53
N ILE A 149 -1.38 -19.73 -26.18
CA ILE A 149 -2.53 -20.63 -26.18
C ILE A 149 -3.72 -20.03 -26.95
N ARG A 150 -4.44 -20.87 -27.69
CA ARG A 150 -5.54 -20.45 -28.57
C ARG A 150 -6.89 -20.49 -27.84
N VAL A 151 -7.03 -19.67 -26.80
CA VAL A 151 -8.29 -19.49 -26.05
C VAL A 151 -8.67 -18.01 -25.99
N GLY A 152 -9.95 -17.69 -25.76
CA GLY A 152 -10.37 -16.29 -25.64
C GLY A 152 -9.92 -15.68 -24.31
N SER A 153 -8.96 -14.75 -24.34
CA SER A 153 -8.36 -14.12 -23.15
C SER A 153 -9.37 -13.35 -22.30
N GLN A 154 -10.32 -12.66 -22.93
CA GLN A 154 -11.26 -11.76 -22.24
C GLN A 154 -12.10 -12.43 -21.15
N LYS A 155 -12.49 -13.70 -21.35
CA LYS A 155 -13.25 -14.47 -20.35
C LYS A 155 -12.40 -14.75 -19.10
N TRP A 156 -11.13 -15.08 -19.32
CA TRP A 156 -10.17 -15.37 -18.25
C TRP A 156 -9.78 -14.10 -17.49
N TRP A 157 -9.60 -12.97 -18.18
CA TRP A 157 -9.44 -11.66 -17.55
C TRP A 157 -10.64 -11.27 -16.68
N THR A 158 -11.85 -11.47 -17.21
CA THR A 158 -13.08 -11.19 -16.44
C THR A 158 -13.15 -12.06 -15.19
N LEU A 159 -12.84 -13.35 -15.31
CA LEU A 159 -12.88 -14.29 -14.19
C LEU A 159 -11.80 -13.96 -13.15
N SER A 160 -10.58 -13.62 -13.56
CA SER A 160 -9.53 -13.21 -12.62
C SER A 160 -9.92 -11.93 -11.89
N VAL A 161 -10.43 -10.90 -12.58
CA VAL A 161 -10.91 -9.68 -11.94
C VAL A 161 -12.07 -9.96 -10.98
N ALA A 162 -13.00 -10.87 -11.33
CA ALA A 162 -14.10 -11.26 -10.44
C ALA A 162 -13.61 -11.99 -9.17
N LEU A 163 -12.65 -12.91 -9.31
CA LEU A 163 -12.03 -13.60 -8.16
C LEU A 163 -11.26 -12.64 -7.27
N TRP A 164 -10.55 -11.68 -7.85
CA TRP A 164 -9.87 -10.61 -7.11
C TRP A 164 -10.86 -9.69 -6.38
N ALA A 165 -11.93 -9.26 -7.04
CA ALA A 165 -13.00 -8.47 -6.41
C ALA A 165 -13.63 -9.24 -5.23
N PHE A 166 -13.86 -10.55 -5.39
CA PHE A 166 -14.38 -11.40 -4.34
C PHE A 166 -13.40 -11.51 -3.16
N SER A 167 -12.10 -11.70 -3.40
CA SER A 167 -11.10 -11.75 -2.32
C SER A 167 -10.97 -10.42 -1.57
N LEU A 168 -11.08 -9.29 -2.27
CA LEU A 168 -11.14 -7.95 -1.66
C LEU A 168 -12.37 -7.78 -0.76
N LEU A 169 -13.54 -8.24 -1.20
CA LEU A 169 -14.77 -8.21 -0.40
C LEU A 169 -14.61 -9.05 0.88
N LEU A 170 -14.07 -10.27 0.77
CA LEU A 170 -13.79 -11.12 1.93
C LEU A 170 -12.80 -10.46 2.89
N GLY A 171 -11.76 -9.80 2.35
CA GLY A 171 -10.78 -9.03 3.12
C GLY A 171 -11.43 -7.88 3.90
N ILE A 172 -12.34 -7.13 3.29
CA ILE A 172 -13.12 -6.07 3.96
C ILE A 172 -13.96 -6.65 5.11
N LEU A 173 -14.71 -7.73 4.85
CA LEU A 173 -15.54 -8.39 5.87
C LEU A 173 -14.68 -8.89 7.04
N ARG A 174 -13.50 -9.47 6.75
CA ARG A 174 -12.55 -9.95 7.75
C ARG A 174 -12.06 -8.82 8.63
N SER A 175 -11.56 -7.74 8.03
CA SER A 175 -11.06 -6.57 8.78
C SER A 175 -12.17 -5.87 9.56
N LEU A 176 -13.40 -5.79 9.02
CA LEU A 176 -14.56 -5.26 9.75
C LEU A 176 -14.89 -6.11 10.98
N ARG A 177 -14.86 -7.45 10.86
CA ARG A 177 -15.10 -8.35 11.98
C ARG A 177 -14.06 -8.13 13.08
N ILE A 178 -12.77 -8.08 12.73
CA ILE A 178 -11.66 -7.85 13.68
C ILE A 178 -11.81 -6.46 14.33
N LEU A 179 -12.07 -5.42 13.55
CA LEU A 179 -12.28 -4.06 14.03
C LEU A 179 -13.43 -3.97 15.04
N CYS A 180 -14.55 -4.63 14.75
CA CYS A 180 -15.70 -4.71 15.65
C CYS A 180 -15.34 -5.41 16.97
N GLN A 181 -14.58 -6.51 16.93
CA GLN A 181 -14.12 -7.20 18.13
C GLN A 181 -13.18 -6.33 18.97
N LEU A 182 -12.19 -5.71 18.34
CA LEU A 182 -11.23 -4.82 19.01
C LEU A 182 -11.96 -3.66 19.70
N ARG A 183 -12.89 -3.00 18.99
CA ARG A 183 -13.69 -1.91 19.57
C ARG A 183 -14.54 -2.39 20.75
N ARG A 184 -15.09 -3.61 20.70
CA ARG A 184 -15.82 -4.19 21.85
C ARG A 184 -14.89 -4.42 23.04
N LYS A 185 -13.72 -5.03 22.84
CA LYS A 185 -12.70 -5.26 23.89
C LYS A 185 -12.26 -3.93 24.52
N LEU A 186 -11.97 -2.91 23.71
CA LEU A 186 -11.58 -1.58 24.20
C LEU A 186 -12.67 -0.90 25.05
N ARG A 187 -13.95 -1.08 24.70
CA ARG A 187 -15.06 -0.54 25.48
C ARG A 187 -15.21 -1.24 26.82
N GLN A 188 -14.99 -2.55 26.86
CA GLN A 188 -15.13 -3.36 28.08
C GLN A 188 -13.98 -3.13 29.08
N HIS A 189 -12.74 -2.91 28.59
CA HIS A 189 -11.55 -2.72 29.44
C HIS A 189 -11.22 -1.27 29.77
N LYS A 190 -12.15 -0.32 29.54
CA LYS A 190 -11.92 1.12 29.75
C LYS A 190 -11.66 1.51 31.23
N GLY A 191 -11.66 0.56 32.17
CA GLY A 191 -11.41 0.77 33.59
C GLY A 191 -10.33 -0.09 34.25
N THR A 192 -9.66 -1.05 33.57
CA THR A 192 -8.87 -2.09 34.30
C THR A 192 -7.60 -2.65 33.64
N SER A 193 -7.01 -2.06 32.59
CA SER A 193 -5.79 -2.64 31.99
C SER A 193 -4.68 -1.66 31.59
N TRP A 194 -3.45 -2.17 31.66
CA TRP A 194 -2.15 -1.50 31.49
C TRP A 194 -1.98 -0.68 30.19
N PRO A 195 -1.22 0.44 30.20
CA PRO A 195 -1.10 1.38 29.07
C PRO A 195 -0.57 0.77 27.76
N LEU A 196 0.28 -0.26 27.84
CA LEU A 196 0.95 -0.89 26.70
C LEU A 196 -0.06 -1.61 25.78
N SER A 197 -0.93 -2.43 26.37
CA SER A 197 -1.99 -3.19 25.68
C SER A 197 -2.99 -2.27 24.97
N GLN A 198 -3.27 -1.09 25.54
CA GLN A 198 -4.17 -0.11 24.91
C GLN A 198 -3.54 0.53 23.66
N LYS A 199 -2.23 0.78 23.66
CA LYS A 199 -1.51 1.35 22.52
C LYS A 199 -1.46 0.38 21.35
N GLU A 200 -1.17 -0.89 21.63
CA GLU A 200 -1.18 -1.99 20.65
C GLU A 200 -2.56 -2.17 20.03
N ALA A 201 -3.61 -2.22 20.85
CA ALA A 201 -4.95 -2.41 20.35
C ALA A 201 -5.46 -1.19 19.53
N LYS A 202 -5.05 0.04 19.87
CA LYS A 202 -5.28 1.23 19.04
C LYS A 202 -4.52 1.15 17.71
N ALA A 203 -3.29 0.66 17.72
CA ALA A 203 -2.50 0.46 16.50
C ALA A 203 -3.16 -0.59 15.59
N GLN A 204 -3.65 -1.70 16.15
CA GLN A 204 -4.38 -2.72 15.41
C GLN A 204 -5.68 -2.15 14.81
N VAL A 205 -6.46 -1.37 15.58
CA VAL A 205 -7.65 -0.69 15.07
C VAL A 205 -7.32 0.21 13.88
N LYS A 206 -6.21 0.95 13.94
CA LYS A 206 -5.74 1.77 12.82
C LYS A 206 -5.34 0.91 11.62
N ALA A 207 -4.63 -0.20 11.85
CA ALA A 207 -4.21 -1.12 10.80
C ALA A 207 -5.41 -1.74 10.06
N GLU A 208 -6.43 -2.21 10.79
CA GLU A 208 -7.64 -2.77 10.19
C GLU A 208 -8.45 -1.71 9.43
N ALA A 209 -8.55 -0.49 9.97
CA ALA A 209 -9.23 0.61 9.27
C ALA A 209 -8.53 0.99 7.94
N LEU A 210 -7.20 1.02 7.95
CA LEU A 210 -6.41 1.23 6.73
C LEU A 210 -6.58 0.08 5.73
N SER A 211 -6.62 -1.16 6.21
CA SER A 211 -6.85 -2.34 5.35
C SER A 211 -8.22 -2.31 4.69
N ILE A 212 -9.27 -1.90 5.42
CA ILE A 212 -10.61 -1.68 4.86
C ILE A 212 -10.57 -0.61 3.77
N LEU A 213 -9.92 0.54 4.04
CA LEU A 213 -9.83 1.64 3.08
C LEU A 213 -9.08 1.23 1.81
N ALA A 214 -7.95 0.54 1.95
CA ALA A 214 -7.17 0.04 0.81
C ALA A 214 -7.98 -0.97 -0.02
N ASN A 215 -8.59 -1.96 0.63
CA ASN A 215 -9.40 -2.97 -0.07
C ASN A 215 -10.63 -2.36 -0.73
N MET A 216 -11.26 -1.34 -0.14
CA MET A 216 -12.38 -0.63 -0.77
C MET A 216 -11.95 0.15 -2.02
N ALA A 217 -10.78 0.81 -1.97
CA ALA A 217 -10.25 1.52 -3.12
C ALA A 217 -9.93 0.54 -4.26
N ASP A 218 -9.32 -0.60 -3.96
CA ASP A 218 -9.03 -1.64 -4.94
C ASP A 218 -10.29 -2.33 -5.45
N LEU A 219 -11.29 -2.57 -4.59
CA LEU A 219 -12.56 -3.15 -5.00
C LEU A 219 -13.31 -2.21 -5.96
N SER A 220 -13.20 -0.90 -5.73
CA SER A 220 -13.77 0.10 -6.63
C SER A 220 -13.15 0.05 -8.02
N ASN A 221 -11.83 -0.14 -8.09
CA ASN A 221 -11.11 -0.38 -9.35
C ASN A 221 -11.45 -1.73 -9.98
N ALA A 222 -11.54 -2.80 -9.18
CA ALA A 222 -11.90 -4.13 -9.66
C ALA A 222 -13.29 -4.13 -10.32
N VAL A 223 -14.28 -3.51 -9.67
CA VAL A 223 -15.63 -3.35 -10.24
C VAL A 223 -15.59 -2.53 -11.53
N HIS A 224 -14.76 -1.48 -11.60
CA HIS A 224 -14.60 -0.70 -12.83
C HIS A 224 -14.08 -1.55 -14.01
N TRP A 225 -13.20 -2.54 -13.75
CA TRP A 225 -12.63 -3.43 -14.76
C TRP A 225 -13.50 -4.62 -15.15
N LEU A 226 -14.63 -4.85 -14.47
CA LEU A 226 -15.61 -5.85 -14.88
C LEU A 226 -16.35 -5.42 -16.17
N PRO A 227 -17.04 -6.35 -16.85
CA PRO A 227 -17.83 -6.05 -18.04
C PRO A 227 -18.91 -4.98 -17.79
N PRO A 228 -19.19 -4.11 -18.78
CA PRO A 228 -20.25 -3.11 -18.66
C PRO A 228 -21.61 -3.73 -18.32
N GLY A 229 -22.39 -3.02 -17.51
CA GLY A 229 -23.70 -3.50 -17.01
C GLY A 229 -23.67 -4.01 -15.57
N PHE A 230 -22.48 -4.19 -14.98
CA PHE A 230 -22.32 -4.50 -13.56
C PHE A 230 -21.93 -3.24 -12.76
N LEU A 231 -22.81 -2.76 -11.88
CA LEU A 231 -22.57 -1.57 -11.04
C LEU A 231 -22.01 -0.36 -11.83
N TRP A 232 -20.80 0.10 -11.51
CA TRP A 232 -20.09 1.20 -12.19
C TRP A 232 -18.97 0.71 -13.13
N ALA A 233 -19.04 -0.54 -13.59
CA ALA A 233 -18.14 -1.08 -14.60
C ALA A 233 -17.98 -0.13 -15.80
N GLY A 234 -16.73 0.15 -16.18
CA GLY A 234 -16.37 1.05 -17.28
C GLY A 234 -16.65 2.55 -17.04
N ARG A 235 -17.11 2.98 -15.85
CA ARG A 235 -17.49 4.38 -15.61
C ARG A 235 -16.37 5.29 -15.10
N PHE A 236 -15.29 4.75 -14.55
CA PHE A 236 -14.22 5.58 -14.00
C PHE A 236 -13.32 6.16 -15.10
N PRO A 237 -13.05 7.46 -15.08
CA PRO A 237 -11.98 8.05 -15.88
C PRO A 237 -10.61 7.59 -15.35
N PRO A 238 -9.55 7.62 -16.18
CA PRO A 238 -8.22 7.13 -15.80
C PRO A 238 -7.67 7.73 -14.50
N TRP A 239 -7.96 9.00 -14.23
CA TRP A 239 -7.48 9.66 -13.01
C TRP A 239 -8.14 9.12 -11.73
N ILE A 240 -9.41 8.69 -11.77
CA ILE A 240 -10.06 8.07 -10.60
C ILE A 240 -9.42 6.70 -10.33
N VAL A 241 -9.20 5.91 -11.38
CA VAL A 241 -8.52 4.61 -11.26
C VAL A 241 -7.13 4.77 -10.65
N GLY A 242 -6.37 5.74 -11.17
CA GLY A 242 -5.07 6.14 -10.66
C GLY A 242 -5.11 6.62 -9.20
N LEU A 243 -6.09 7.45 -8.83
CA LEU A 243 -6.24 7.95 -7.46
C LEU A 243 -6.45 6.80 -6.47
N LEU A 244 -7.43 5.94 -6.74
CA LEU A 244 -7.78 4.82 -5.86
C LEU A 244 -6.62 3.84 -5.72
N GLY A 245 -5.95 3.50 -6.83
CA GLY A 245 -4.79 2.62 -6.80
C GLY A 245 -3.56 3.25 -6.14
N THR A 246 -3.40 4.58 -6.23
CA THR A 246 -2.35 5.32 -5.51
C THR A 246 -2.62 5.29 -4.01
N VAL A 247 -3.85 5.56 -3.59
CA VAL A 247 -4.25 5.52 -2.17
C VAL A 247 -4.01 4.14 -1.58
N SER A 248 -4.47 3.06 -2.24
CA SER A 248 -4.24 1.70 -1.73
C SER A 248 -2.75 1.33 -1.70
N SER A 249 -1.98 1.75 -2.70
CA SER A 249 -0.53 1.50 -2.74
C SER A 249 0.23 2.21 -1.62
N LEU A 250 -0.09 3.48 -1.36
CA LEU A 250 0.52 4.26 -0.28
C LEU A 250 0.17 3.66 1.10
N ILE A 251 -1.07 3.22 1.28
CA ILE A 251 -1.47 2.50 2.51
C ILE A 251 -0.66 1.22 2.67
N GLY A 252 -0.50 0.43 1.60
CA GLY A 252 0.28 -0.81 1.63
C GLY A 252 1.76 -0.58 1.96
N ILE A 253 2.37 0.47 1.41
CA ILE A 253 3.75 0.88 1.74
C ILE A 253 3.84 1.30 3.21
N TYR A 254 2.91 2.12 3.69
CA TYR A 254 2.87 2.55 5.10
C TYR A 254 2.71 1.38 6.08
N GLN A 255 1.85 0.41 5.76
CA GLN A 255 1.67 -0.78 6.60
C GLN A 255 2.91 -1.67 6.59
N ALA A 256 3.60 -1.79 5.45
CA ALA A 256 4.82 -2.57 5.33
C ALA A 256 5.98 -1.96 6.13
N SER A 257 6.18 -0.63 6.05
CA SER A 257 7.26 0.03 6.81
C SER A 257 7.06 -0.14 8.32
N ARG A 258 5.81 -0.03 8.80
CA ARG A 258 5.49 -0.23 10.22
C ARG A 258 5.67 -1.66 10.71
N ARG A 259 5.56 -2.65 9.82
CA ARG A 259 5.78 -4.06 10.17
C ARG A 259 7.27 -4.37 10.25
N GLY A 260 8.07 -3.78 9.37
CA GLY A 260 9.54 -3.84 9.43
C GLY A 260 10.09 -3.25 10.73
N ASP A 261 9.58 -2.08 11.14
CA ASP A 261 9.98 -1.45 12.42
C ASP A 261 9.67 -2.33 13.66
N ALA A 262 8.68 -3.23 13.56
CA ALA A 262 8.24 -4.10 14.65
C ALA A 262 9.03 -5.42 14.73
N GLU A 263 9.69 -5.84 13.65
CA GLU A 263 10.57 -7.02 13.64
C GLU A 263 12.02 -6.67 14.05
N THR A 264 12.35 -5.37 14.13
CA THR A 264 13.68 -4.85 14.50
C THR A 264 13.80 -4.35 15.95
N VAL A 265 12.77 -4.55 16.78
CA VAL A 265 12.75 -4.19 18.22
C VAL A 265 12.61 -5.44 19.05
#